data_AF-A0A165D1G7-F1
#
_entry.id   AF-A0A165D1G7-F1
#
_cell.length_a   1.000
_cell.length_b   1.000
_cell.length_c   1.000
_cell.angle_alpha   90.00
_cell.angle_beta   90.00
_cell.angle_gamma   90.00
#
_symmetry.space_group_name_H-M   'P 1'
#
loop_
_entity.id
_entity.type
_entity.pdbx_description
1 polymer ?
#
loop_
_entity_poly.entity_id
_entity_poly.type
_entity_poly.pdbx_seq_one_letter_code
_entity_poly.pdbx_strand_id
1 'polypeptide(L)'
;PSHALREHIRVNRLSPDNPLFAYRHDATDDVIPLTKNVFLSRLNEIWAAAGMQRITAHCFRIGGTTALLRAGVDPQVVRVAGRWRSDSFLRYWRAIDDII
;
A
#
# COMPACT_ATOMS: atom_id res chain seq x y z
N PRO A 1 6.68 -2.22 -9.53
CA PRO A 1 6.17 -0.96 -8.92
C PRO A 1 6.38 0.30 -9.76
N SER A 2 7.58 0.51 -10.30
CA SER A 2 7.91 1.72 -11.08
C SER A 2 7.08 1.89 -12.36
N HIS A 3 6.67 0.79 -13.01
CA HIS A 3 5.80 0.85 -14.19
C HIS A 3 4.40 1.36 -13.83
N ALA A 4 3.74 0.74 -12.85
CA ALA A 4 2.39 1.13 -12.44
C ALA A 4 2.30 2.60 -11.98
N LEU A 5 3.33 3.09 -11.27
CA LEU A 5 3.38 4.49 -10.85
C LEU A 5 3.56 5.45 -12.04
N ARG A 6 4.45 5.11 -12.99
CA ARG A 6 4.63 5.89 -14.22
C ARG A 6 3.34 5.93 -15.05
N GLU A 7 2.67 4.79 -15.16
CA GLU A 7 1.40 4.68 -15.87
C GLU A 7 0.30 5.49 -15.18
N HIS A 8 0.21 5.45 -13.86
CA HIS A 8 -0.71 6.28 -13.08
C HIS A 8 -0.49 7.78 -13.35
N ILE A 9 0.77 8.24 -13.31
CA ILE A 9 1.11 9.64 -13.61
C ILE A 9 0.72 10.00 -15.04
N ARG A 10 0.99 9.11 -16.00
CA ARG A 10 0.71 9.30 -17.43
C ARG A 10 -0.79 9.38 -17.71
N VAL A 11 -1.56 8.39 -17.25
CA VAL A 11 -3.01 8.30 -17.50
C VAL A 11 -3.75 9.46 -16.85
N ASN A 12 -3.39 9.83 -15.63
CA ASN A 12 -4.03 10.94 -14.92
C ASN A 12 -3.47 12.32 -15.30
N ARG A 13 -2.44 12.37 -16.17
CA ARG A 13 -1.77 13.61 -16.60
C ARG A 13 -1.38 14.47 -15.39
N LEU A 14 -0.69 13.88 -14.42
CA LEU A 14 -0.29 14.58 -13.19
C LEU A 14 0.95 15.44 -13.44
N SER A 15 0.89 16.70 -13.02
CA SER A 15 2.04 17.59 -12.93
C SER A 15 2.79 17.40 -11.61
N PRO A 16 4.05 17.87 -11.50
CA PRO A 16 4.83 17.78 -10.25
C PRO A 16 4.17 18.45 -9.05
N ASP A 17 3.32 19.46 -9.27
CA ASP A 17 2.61 20.19 -8.22
C ASP A 17 1.31 19.51 -7.79
N ASN A 18 0.87 18.47 -8.51
CA ASN A 18 -0.31 17.71 -8.13
C ASN A 18 0.01 16.67 -7.03
N PRO A 19 -0.96 16.33 -6.17
CA PRO A 19 -0.80 15.22 -5.24
C PRO A 19 -0.49 13.92 -6.00
N LEU A 20 0.51 13.16 -5.51
CA LEU A 20 0.94 11.90 -6.15
C LEU A 20 -0.22 10.90 -6.30
N PHE A 21 -1.07 10.82 -5.28
CA PHE A 21 -2.30 10.02 -5.30
C PHE A 21 -3.48 10.92 -5.66
N ALA A 22 -3.60 11.22 -6.95
CA ALA A 22 -4.76 11.90 -7.53
C ALA A 22 -5.16 11.21 -8.82
N TYR A 23 -6.44 11.30 -9.17
CA TYR A 23 -6.96 10.78 -10.42
C TYR A 23 -7.67 11.87 -11.21
N ARG A 24 -7.76 11.68 -12.52
CA ARG A 24 -8.50 12.59 -13.38
C ARG A 24 -9.93 12.13 -13.51
N HIS A 25 -10.88 13.04 -13.26
CA HIS A 25 -12.29 12.71 -13.31
C HIS A 25 -12.78 12.68 -14.75
N ASP A 26 -13.40 11.58 -15.19
CA ASP A 26 -13.71 11.35 -16.60
C ASP A 26 -14.70 12.38 -17.18
N ALA A 27 -15.64 12.89 -16.37
CA ALA A 27 -16.66 13.81 -16.85
C ALA A 27 -16.24 15.29 -16.79
N THR A 28 -15.42 15.68 -15.81
CA THR A 28 -15.07 17.09 -15.58
C THR A 28 -13.62 17.41 -15.96
N ASP A 29 -12.81 16.40 -16.22
CA ASP A 29 -11.36 16.50 -16.44
C ASP A 29 -10.55 17.03 -15.23
N ASP A 30 -11.20 17.19 -14.07
CA ASP A 30 -10.55 17.70 -12.86
C ASP A 30 -9.56 16.69 -12.26
N VAL A 31 -8.49 17.19 -11.65
CA VAL A 31 -7.55 16.38 -10.85
C VAL A 31 -8.05 16.31 -9.41
N ILE A 32 -8.53 15.14 -9.01
CA ILE A 32 -9.12 14.90 -7.69
C ILE A 32 -8.11 14.15 -6.80
N PRO A 33 -7.74 14.71 -5.63
CA PRO A 33 -6.93 13.99 -4.64
C PRO A 33 -7.65 12.73 -4.15
N LEU A 34 -6.96 11.60 -4.21
CA LEU A 34 -7.51 10.32 -3.80
C LEU A 34 -7.50 10.21 -2.27
N THR A 35 -8.68 10.04 -1.68
CA THR A 35 -8.79 9.83 -0.23
C THR A 35 -8.55 8.36 0.12
N LYS A 36 -8.12 8.11 1.37
CA LYS A 36 -7.98 6.76 1.92
C LYS A 36 -9.27 5.93 1.74
N ASN A 37 -10.43 6.53 1.96
CA ASN A 37 -11.70 5.81 1.91
C ASN A 37 -12.05 5.38 0.48
N VAL A 38 -11.88 6.27 -0.50
CA VAL A 38 -12.11 5.94 -1.92
C VAL A 38 -11.14 4.87 -2.39
N PHE A 39 -9.85 5.00 -2.05
CA PHE A 39 -8.84 4.00 -2.39
C PHE A 39 -9.18 2.61 -1.82
N LEU A 40 -9.52 2.55 -0.52
CA LEU A 40 -9.89 1.28 0.12
C LEU A 40 -11.21 0.71 -0.40
N SER A 41 -12.20 1.55 -0.73
CA SER A 41 -13.46 1.10 -1.33
C SER A 41 -13.17 0.40 -2.65
N ARG A 42 -12.43 1.09 -3.53
CA ARG A 42 -12.13 0.58 -4.86
C ARG A 42 -11.39 -0.75 -4.84
N LEU A 43 -10.40 -0.88 -3.95
CA LEU A 43 -9.66 -2.14 -3.85
C LEU A 43 -10.52 -3.27 -3.25
N ASN A 44 -11.35 -2.97 -2.25
CA ASN A 44 -12.23 -3.98 -1.67
C ASN A 44 -13.34 -4.43 -2.64
N GLU A 45 -13.80 -3.57 -3.55
CA GLU A 45 -14.68 -3.98 -4.66
C GLU A 45 -14.00 -5.03 -5.55
N ILE A 46 -12.75 -4.76 -5.97
CA ILE A 46 -11.96 -5.67 -6.82
C ILE A 46 -11.72 -7.00 -6.10
N TRP A 47 -11.33 -6.95 -4.82
CA TRP A 47 -11.08 -8.15 -4.02
C TRP A 47 -12.35 -8.95 -3.74
N ALA A 48 -13.46 -8.30 -3.44
CA ALA A 48 -14.73 -8.98 -3.24
C ALA A 48 -15.17 -9.72 -4.52
N ALA A 49 -15.01 -9.09 -5.70
CA ALA A 49 -15.28 -9.73 -6.97
C ALA A 49 -14.37 -10.95 -7.23
N ALA A 50 -13.16 -10.95 -6.66
CA ALA A 50 -12.23 -12.08 -6.69
C ALA A 50 -12.44 -13.11 -5.55
N GLY A 51 -13.50 -12.98 -4.74
CA GLY A 51 -13.78 -13.88 -3.61
C GLY A 51 -12.84 -13.70 -2.41
N MET A 52 -12.10 -12.60 -2.35
CA MET A 52 -11.15 -12.30 -1.27
C MET A 52 -11.81 -11.54 -0.12
N GLN A 53 -11.23 -11.68 1.08
CA GLN A 53 -11.70 -10.97 2.27
C GLN A 53 -11.44 -9.46 2.19
N ARG A 54 -12.30 -8.69 2.86
CA ARG A 54 -12.12 -7.26 3.03
C ARG A 54 -10.83 -6.95 3.78
N ILE A 55 -10.05 -6.00 3.28
CA ILE A 55 -8.85 -5.51 3.96
C ILE A 55 -8.98 -4.04 4.36
N THR A 56 -8.15 -3.66 5.35
CA THR A 56 -8.06 -2.30 5.86
C THR A 56 -6.70 -1.68 5.55
N ALA A 57 -6.56 -0.36 5.74
CA ALA A 57 -5.25 0.31 5.63
C ALA A 57 -4.17 -0.35 6.51
N HIS A 58 -4.55 -0.84 7.70
CA HIS A 58 -3.60 -1.48 8.62
C HIS A 58 -3.04 -2.79 8.05
N CYS A 59 -3.82 -3.53 7.26
CA CYS A 59 -3.37 -4.75 6.60
C CYS A 59 -2.16 -4.51 5.68
N PHE A 60 -2.10 -3.36 4.98
CA PHE A 60 -0.94 -3.01 4.15
C PHE A 60 0.32 -2.80 4.98
N ARG A 61 0.20 -2.17 6.16
CA ARG A 61 1.33 -1.95 7.07
C ARG A 61 1.86 -3.27 7.62
N ILE A 62 0.96 -4.17 7.99
CA ILE A 62 1.31 -5.53 8.43
C ILE A 62 1.99 -6.29 7.29
N GLY A 63 1.33 -6.37 6.14
CA GLY A 63 1.82 -7.11 4.97
C GLY A 63 3.17 -6.60 4.47
N GLY A 64 3.38 -5.28 4.44
CA GLY A 64 4.68 -4.68 4.08
C GLY A 64 5.77 -5.03 5.09
N THR A 65 5.46 -5.03 6.38
CA THR A 65 6.40 -5.47 7.43
C THR A 65 6.76 -6.95 7.23
N THR A 66 5.76 -7.82 7.09
CA THR A 66 5.97 -9.26 6.85
C THR A 66 6.77 -9.51 5.56
N ALA A 67 6.49 -8.78 4.48
CA ALA A 67 7.21 -8.93 3.22
C ALA A 67 8.69 -8.57 3.35
N LEU A 68 9.03 -7.47 4.05
CA LEU A 68 10.41 -7.08 4.28
C LEU A 68 11.16 -8.10 5.17
N LEU A 69 10.52 -8.56 6.25
CA LEU A 69 11.12 -9.56 7.14
C LEU A 69 11.36 -10.88 6.41
N ARG A 70 10.40 -11.34 5.58
CA ARG A 70 10.56 -12.53 4.73
C ARG A 70 11.63 -12.38 3.65
N ALA A 71 11.92 -11.14 3.23
CA ALA A 71 13.02 -10.85 2.32
C ALA A 71 14.40 -10.81 3.02
N GLY A 72 14.47 -11.15 4.31
CA GLY A 72 15.71 -11.13 5.09
C GLY A 72 16.20 -9.73 5.45
N VAL A 73 15.37 -8.70 5.30
CA VAL A 73 15.73 -7.34 5.71
C VAL A 73 15.86 -7.30 7.23
N ASP A 74 16.98 -6.74 7.70
CA ASP A 74 17.28 -6.65 9.12
C ASP A 74 16.11 -6.05 9.92
N PRO A 75 15.70 -6.66 11.05
CA PRO A 75 14.56 -6.18 11.84
C PRO A 75 14.68 -4.72 12.29
N GLN A 76 15.89 -4.20 12.54
CA GLN A 76 16.11 -2.80 12.89
C GLN A 76 15.78 -1.87 11.72
N VAL A 77 16.18 -2.27 10.50
CA VAL A 77 15.85 -1.53 9.28
C VAL A 77 14.33 -1.52 9.07
N VAL A 78 13.66 -2.66 9.24
CA VAL A 78 12.19 -2.75 9.14
C VAL A 78 11.51 -1.90 10.22
N ARG A 79 12.03 -1.90 11.45
CA ARG A 79 11.52 -1.07 12.55
C ARG A 79 11.58 0.41 12.22
N VAL A 80 12.72 0.88 11.70
CA VAL A 80 12.94 2.27 11.29
C VAL A 80 12.04 2.63 10.09
N ALA A 81 12.01 1.79 9.05
CA ALA A 81 11.19 2.01 7.86
C ALA A 81 9.70 2.07 8.20
N GLY A 82 9.24 1.17 9.08
CA GLY A 82 7.87 1.16 9.59
C GLY A 82 7.58 2.26 10.62
N ARG A 83 8.58 3.02 11.10
CA ARG A 83 8.42 4.00 12.20
C ARG A 83 7.82 3.39 13.46
N TRP A 84 8.24 2.17 13.79
CA TRP A 84 7.81 1.49 15.01
C TRP A 84 8.64 1.96 16.20
N ARG A 85 7.96 2.46 17.24
CA ARG A 85 8.62 2.86 18.50
C ARG A 85 8.97 1.66 19.39
N SER A 86 8.20 0.58 19.30
CA SER A 86 8.37 -0.64 20.09
C SER A 86 8.57 -1.84 19.19
N ASP A 87 9.00 -2.96 19.77
CA ASP A 87 9.22 -4.21 19.06
C ASP A 87 7.90 -4.98 18.79
N SER A 88 6.75 -4.30 18.85
CA SER A 88 5.44 -4.87 18.52
C SER A 88 5.38 -5.44 17.09
N PHE A 89 6.17 -4.91 16.17
CA PHE A 89 6.28 -5.41 14.80
C PHE A 89 6.87 -6.83 14.70
N LEU A 90 7.66 -7.27 15.70
CA LEU A 90 8.18 -8.64 15.75
C LEU A 90 7.07 -9.69 15.87
N ARG A 91 5.86 -9.30 16.30
CA ARG A 91 4.72 -10.23 16.27
C ARG A 91 4.37 -10.69 14.85
N TYR A 92 4.68 -9.89 13.84
CA TYR A 92 4.48 -10.27 12.44
C TYR A 92 5.57 -11.21 11.91
N TRP A 93 6.65 -11.42 12.67
CA TRP A 93 7.66 -12.45 12.42
C TRP A 93 7.10 -13.87 12.63
N ARG A 94 6.20 -14.04 13.60
CA ARG A 94 5.64 -15.35 13.98
C ARG A 94 4.66 -15.95 12.96
N ALA A 95 4.31 -15.20 11.91
CA ALA A 95 3.56 -15.72 10.76
C ALA A 95 4.50 -16.28 9.66
N ILE A 96 5.78 -16.47 9.99
CA ILE A 96 6.77 -17.18 9.20
C ILE A 96 6.90 -18.56 9.86
N ASP A 97 6.09 -19.52 9.40
CA ASP A 97 6.40 -20.93 9.60
C ASP A 97 7.61 -21.23 8.70
N ASP A 98 8.68 -21.73 9.32
CA ASP A 98 9.99 -22.07 8.74
C ASP A 98 10.95 -20.93 8.38
N ILE A 99 12.04 -20.89 9.15
CA ILE A 99 13.37 -20.56 8.64
C ILE A 99 14.32 -21.59 9.26
N ILE A 100 14.88 -22.47 8.42
CA ILE A 100 16.14 -23.18 8.70
C ILE A 100 17.27 -22.15 8.63
#